data_AF-A0A0W8E1W4-F1
#
_entry.id   AF-A0A0W8E1W4-F1
#
_cell.length_a   1.000
_cell.length_b   1.000
_cell.length_c   1.000
_cell.angle_alpha   90.00
_cell.angle_beta   90.00
_cell.angle_gamma   90.00
#
_symmetry.space_group_name_H-M   'P 1'
#
loop_
_entity.id
_entity.type
_entity.pdbx_description
1 polymer ?
#
loop_
_entity_poly.entity_id
_entity_poly.type
_entity_poly.pdbx_seq_one_letter_code
_entity_poly.pdbx_strand_id
1 'polypeptide(L)' 'MVNKCPVCGGLQVGKVGSDQYYCWNCYLEFNYHRGRLNLYEVAEDGSLLAVEESSQIL' A
#
# COMPACT_ATOMS: atom_id res chain seq x y z
N MET A 1 -0.52 13.97 -11.23
CA MET A 1 -1.44 13.20 -10.36
C MET A 1 -0.70 12.93 -9.06
N VAL A 2 -1.27 13.31 -7.94
CA VAL A 2 -0.70 13.06 -6.62
C VAL A 2 -1.25 11.73 -6.14
N ASN A 3 -0.37 10.74 -5.95
CA ASN A 3 -0.75 9.46 -5.37
C ASN A 3 -0.91 9.67 -3.87
N LYS A 4 -2.15 9.63 -3.39
CA LYS A 4 -2.45 9.67 -1.96
C LYS A 4 -2.38 8.26 -1.41
N CYS A 5 -1.93 8.13 -0.17
CA CYS A 5 -2.00 6.84 0.51
C CYS A 5 -3.49 6.44 0.63
N PRO A 6 -3.89 5.23 0.18
CA PRO A 6 -5.28 4.79 0.26
C PRO A 6 -5.74 4.55 1.71
N VAL A 7 -4.79 4.40 2.64
CA VAL A 7 -5.08 4.13 4.06
C VAL A 7 -5.21 5.42 4.89
N CYS A 8 -4.24 6.34 4.80
CA CYS A 8 -4.28 7.58 5.59
C CYS A 8 -4.65 8.84 4.79
N GLY A 9 -4.78 8.77 3.47
CA GLY A 9 -5.01 9.92 2.60
C GLY A 9 -3.81 10.88 2.48
N GLY A 10 -2.70 10.57 3.14
CA GLY A 10 -1.50 11.40 3.20
C GLY A 10 -0.76 11.52 1.86
N LEU A 11 0.04 12.58 1.74
CA LEU A 11 0.87 12.86 0.56
C LEU A 11 2.31 12.36 0.68
N GLN A 12 2.66 11.83 1.86
CA GLN A 12 3.99 11.26 2.14
C GLN A 12 4.10 9.86 1.52
N VAL A 13 3.93 9.81 0.20
CA VAL A 13 3.96 8.60 -0.61
C VAL A 13 5.09 8.72 -1.63
N GLY A 14 5.98 7.75 -1.64
CA GLY A 14 7.07 7.63 -2.60
C GLY A 14 6.82 6.51 -3.61
N LYS A 15 7.37 6.63 -4.82
CA LYS A 15 7.36 5.55 -5.81
C LYS A 15 8.59 4.67 -5.60
N VAL A 16 8.40 3.37 -5.40
CA VAL A 16 9.48 2.38 -5.14
C VAL A 16 9.67 1.38 -6.29
N GLY A 17 8.71 1.30 -7.22
CA GLY A 17 8.79 0.47 -8.42
C GLY A 17 7.88 0.98 -9.54
N SER A 18 7.78 0.26 -10.66
CA SER A 18 7.07 0.75 -11.87
C SER A 18 5.60 1.14 -11.65
N ASP A 19 4.91 0.45 -10.75
CA ASP A 19 3.53 0.76 -10.30
C ASP A 19 3.38 0.58 -8.77
N GLN A 20 4.50 0.65 -8.05
CA GLN A 20 4.55 0.39 -6.61
C GLN A 20 4.85 1.66 -5.85
N TYR A 21 4.09 1.88 -4.79
CA TYR A 21 4.12 3.09 -3.97
C TYR A 21 4.23 2.73 -2.50
N TYR A 22 5.05 3.45 -1.77
CA TYR A 22 5.26 3.27 -0.34
C TYR A 22 4.82 4.51 0.44
N CYS A 23 4.07 4.32 1.52
CA CYS A 23 3.68 5.40 2.42
C CYS A 23 4.56 5.45 3.67
N TRP A 24 5.28 6.56 3.86
CA TRP A 24 6.18 6.76 5.00
C TRP A 24 5.45 6.79 6.35
N ASN A 25 4.20 7.23 6.36
CA ASN A 25 3.43 7.38 7.60
C ASN A 25 2.74 6.08 8.05
N CYS A 26 2.45 5.20 7.10
CA CYS A 26 1.71 3.96 7.36
C CYS A 26 2.57 2.71 7.26
N TYR A 27 3.85 2.85 6.87
CA TYR A 27 4.77 1.73 6.67
C TYR A 27 4.17 0.63 5.78
N LEU A 28 3.51 1.05 4.70
CA LEU A 28 2.85 0.14 3.77
C LEU A 28 3.23 0.44 2.33
N GLU A 29 3.22 -0.62 1.52
CA GLU A 29 3.41 -0.59 0.09
C GLU A 29 2.09 -0.93 -0.61
N PHE A 30 1.82 -0.29 -1.75
CA PHE A 30 0.60 -0.50 -2.49
C PHE A 30 0.77 -0.24 -3.99
N ASN A 31 -0.10 -0.89 -4.76
CA ASN A 31 -0.03 -0.93 -6.22
C ASN A 31 -1.43 -1.02 -6.83
N TYR A 32 -1.61 -0.46 -8.02
CA TYR A 32 -2.86 -0.50 -8.76
C TYR A 32 -2.77 -1.44 -9.95
N HIS A 33 -2.89 -2.75 -9.69
CA HIS A 33 -2.84 -3.74 -10.75
C HIS A 33 -4.24 -4.02 -11.30
N ARG A 34 -4.48 -3.71 -12.59
CA ARG A 34 -5.75 -4.00 -13.30
C ARG A 34 -7.01 -3.47 -12.59
N GLY A 35 -6.91 -2.28 -11.99
CA GLY A 35 -8.02 -1.66 -11.26
C GLY A 35 -8.27 -2.25 -9.87
N ARG A 36 -7.41 -3.16 -9.39
CA ARG A 36 -7.40 -3.64 -8.01
C ARG A 36 -6.27 -2.95 -7.25
N LEU A 37 -6.58 -2.56 -6.03
CA LEU A 37 -5.59 -2.08 -5.07
C LEU A 37 -5.01 -3.29 -4.35
N ASN A 38 -3.71 -3.53 -4.50
CA ASN A 38 -3.00 -4.47 -3.66
C ASN A 38 -2.28 -3.70 -2.56
N LEU A 39 -2.42 -4.14 -1.31
CA LEU A 39 -1.81 -3.54 -0.14
C LEU A 39 -0.89 -4.54 0.53
N TYR A 40 0.27 -4.06 0.96
CA TYR A 40 1.28 -4.83 1.65
C TYR A 40 1.75 -4.03 2.86
N GLU A 41 1.61 -4.58 4.05
CA GLU A 41 2.23 -4.01 5.25
C GLU A 41 3.72 -4.36 5.22
N VAL A 42 4.58 -3.39 5.53
CA VAL A 42 6.02 -3.61 5.65
C VAL A 42 6.32 -3.90 7.11
N ALA A 43 6.66 -5.16 7.40
CA ALA A 43 7.05 -5.60 8.72
C ALA A 43 8.37 -4.93 9.16
N GLU A 44 8.67 -4.99 10.45
CA GLU A 44 9.89 -4.38 11.02
C GLU A 44 11.19 -4.93 10.43
N ASP A 45 11.18 -6.19 9.99
CA ASP A 45 12.32 -6.83 9.31
C ASP A 45 12.41 -6.48 7.81
N GLY A 46 11.45 -5.71 7.29
CA GLY A 46 11.34 -5.31 5.89
C GLY A 46 10.59 -6.30 5.00
N SER A 47 10.05 -7.38 5.56
CA SER A 47 9.20 -8.32 4.83
C SER A 47 7.85 -7.69 4.46
N LEU A 48 7.31 -8.07 3.30
CA LEU A 48 6.01 -7.62 2.82
C LEU A 48 4.92 -8.62 3.20
N LEU A 49 3.97 -8.19 4.02
CA LEU A 49 2.79 -8.95 4.42
C LEU A 49 1.60 -8.46 3.61
N ALA A 50 1.05 -9.33 2.75
CA ALA A 50 -0.13 -8.99 1.97
C ALA A 50 -1.31 -8.71 2.90
N VAL A 51 -1.84 -7.49 2.82
CA VAL A 51 -3.10 -7.12 3.45
C VAL A 51 -4.18 -7.56 2.49
N GLU A 52 -4.57 -8.84 2.59
CA GLU A 52 -5.77 -9.28 1.90
C GLU A 52 -6.95 -8.50 2.47
N GLU A 53 -7.73 -7.88 1.59
CA GLU A 53 -9.08 -7.41 1.92
C GLU A 53 -9.91 -8.66 2.18
N SER A 54 -9.77 -9.22 3.39
CA SER A 54 -10.62 -10.29 3.86
C SER A 54 -12.03 -9.71 3.95
N SER A 55 -12.76 -9.82 2.84
CA SER A 55 -14.21 -9.91 2.78
C SER A 55 -14.62 -11.17 3.55
N GLN A 56 -14.38 -11.17 4.87
CA GLN A 56 -14.89 -12.18 5.77
C GLN A 56 -14.97 -11.63 7.19
N ILE A 57 -15.89 -10.70 7.40
CA ILE A 57 -16.75 -10.76 8.58
C ILE A 57 -18.17 -10.45 8.06
N LEU A 58 -19.02 -11.47 8.15
CA LEU A 58 -20.48 -11.40 8.01
C LEU A 58 -21.08 -10.39 8.99
#